data_AF-A0A1M6GIR3-F1
#
_entry.id   AF-A0A1M6GIR3-F1
#
_cell.length_a   1.000
_cell.length_b   1.000
_cell.length_c   1.000
_cell.angle_alpha   90.00
_cell.angle_beta   90.00
_cell.angle_gamma   90.00
#
_symmetry.space_group_name_H-M   'P 1'
#
loop_
_entity.id
_entity.type
_entity.pdbx_description
1 polymer ?
#
loop_
_entity_poly.entity_id
_entity_poly.type
_entity_poly.pdbx_seq_one_letter_code
_entity_poly.pdbx_strand_id
1 'polypeptide(L)'
;MISSERNKVLVDGSVFYQTRYHITQLLELAEMYLLVEVSPLGILYNDNVTAISPAGELLWKAQVLPSVSGAVDNPYMSVRETEGQLWASNWLGWAVQLDPANGHILQKVWTK
;
A
#
# COMPACT_ATOMS: atom_id res chain seq x y z
N MET A 1 16.29 4.38 -12.68
CA MET A 1 15.19 3.40 -12.80
C MET A 1 14.86 2.89 -11.41
N ILE A 2 13.60 3.02 -10.98
CA ILE A 2 13.13 2.47 -9.70
C ILE A 2 12.52 1.08 -9.90
N SER A 3 12.77 0.17 -8.97
CA SER A 3 12.20 -1.17 -8.98
C SER A 3 12.07 -1.71 -7.55
N SER A 4 11.42 -2.85 -7.40
CA SER A 4 11.36 -3.59 -6.12
C SER A 4 11.89 -5.01 -6.29
N GLU A 5 12.68 -5.47 -5.33
CA GLU A 5 13.14 -6.85 -5.21
C GLU A 5 12.96 -7.32 -3.77
N ARG A 6 12.14 -8.36 -3.56
CA ARG A 6 11.79 -8.84 -2.22
C ARG A 6 11.27 -7.66 -1.37
N ASN A 7 11.85 -7.43 -0.21
CA ASN A 7 11.46 -6.36 0.70
C ASN A 7 12.24 -5.05 0.46
N LYS A 8 12.83 -4.85 -0.72
CA LYS A 8 13.67 -3.69 -1.02
C LYS A 8 13.14 -2.92 -2.22
N VAL A 9 13.18 -1.60 -2.10
CA VAL A 9 13.07 -0.67 -3.23
C VAL A 9 14.48 -0.31 -3.66
N LEU A 10 14.74 -0.38 -4.97
CA LEU A 10 16.03 -0.11 -5.58
C LEU A 10 15.93 1.12 -6.47
N VAL A 11 16.90 2.02 -6.38
CA VAL A 11 17.10 3.12 -7.33
C VAL A 11 18.47 2.93 -7.96
N ASP A 12 18.50 2.72 -9.27
CA ASP A 12 19.72 2.45 -10.04
C ASP A 12 20.56 1.31 -9.45
N GLY A 13 19.87 0.27 -8.97
CA GLY A 13 20.46 -0.94 -8.37
C GLY A 13 20.89 -0.81 -6.91
N SER A 14 20.83 0.39 -6.32
CA SER A 14 21.16 0.61 -4.91
C SER A 14 19.92 0.54 -4.04
N VAL A 15 20.05 -0.01 -2.82
CA VAL A 15 18.93 -0.07 -1.86
C VAL A 15 18.58 1.34 -1.44
N PHE A 16 17.35 1.73 -1.76
CA PHE A 16 16.79 3.04 -1.49
C PHE A 16 15.85 3.02 -0.28
N TYR A 17 15.05 1.96 -0.16
CA TYR A 17 14.16 1.75 0.99
C TYR A 17 14.03 0.25 1.27
N GLN A 18 13.82 -0.14 2.52
CA GLN A 18 13.62 -1.53 2.91
C GLN A 18 12.41 -1.68 3.82
N THR A 19 11.46 -2.49 3.39
CA THR A 19 10.26 -2.85 4.14
C THR A 19 10.50 -4.07 5.03
N ARG A 20 9.52 -4.38 5.88
CA ARG A 20 9.58 -5.56 6.76
C ARG A 20 9.28 -6.84 5.97
N TYR A 21 8.31 -6.78 5.06
CA TYR A 21 7.83 -7.92 4.28
C TYR A 21 8.00 -7.69 2.78
N HIS A 22 7.77 -8.75 2.00
CA HIS A 22 7.93 -8.73 0.54
C HIS A 22 7.01 -7.70 -0.10
N ILE A 23 7.55 -6.84 -0.96
CA ILE A 23 6.79 -5.90 -1.77
C ILE A 23 6.17 -6.66 -2.95
N THR A 24 4.85 -6.69 -3.02
CA THR A 24 4.09 -7.32 -4.11
C THR A 24 3.76 -6.33 -5.23
N GLN A 25 3.73 -5.04 -4.90
CA GLN A 25 3.48 -3.99 -5.86
C GLN A 25 4.24 -2.72 -5.48
N LEU A 26 4.85 -2.09 -6.49
CA LEU A 26 5.43 -0.76 -6.45
C LEU A 26 4.67 0.10 -7.47
N LEU A 27 4.09 1.21 -7.03
CA LEU A 27 3.41 2.18 -7.88
C LEU A 27 4.01 3.57 -7.68
N GLU A 28 4.42 4.21 -8.76
CA GLU A 28 4.83 5.62 -8.76
C GLU A 28 3.59 6.50 -8.91
N LEU A 29 3.43 7.49 -8.02
CA LEU A 29 2.31 8.42 -8.03
C LEU A 29 2.79 9.83 -7.68
N ALA A 30 2.80 10.73 -8.66
CA ALA A 30 3.26 12.10 -8.50
C ALA A 30 4.65 12.17 -7.81
N GLU A 31 4.74 12.74 -6.61
CA GLU A 31 5.98 12.87 -5.85
C GLU A 31 6.11 11.82 -4.74
N MET A 32 5.58 10.61 -4.94
CA MET A 32 5.74 9.51 -3.99
C MET A 32 5.75 8.13 -4.66
N TYR A 33 6.27 7.15 -3.93
CA TYR A 33 6.19 5.75 -4.28
C TYR A 33 5.31 5.01 -3.27
N LEU A 34 4.38 4.22 -3.79
CA LEU A 34 3.48 3.38 -3.01
C LEU A 34 3.94 1.93 -3.06
N LEU A 35 4.07 1.33 -1.89
CA LEU A 35 4.51 -0.04 -1.69
C LEU A 35 3.35 -0.84 -1.12
N VAL A 36 3.01 -1.97 -1.74
CA VAL A 36 2.12 -2.96 -1.15
C VAL A 36 2.97 -4.11 -0.65
N GLU A 37 2.94 -4.37 0.65
CA GLU A 37 3.62 -5.51 1.28
C GLU A 37 2.68 -6.72 1.35
N VAL A 38 3.23 -7.93 1.21
CA VAL A 38 2.49 -9.16 1.51
C VAL A 38 2.11 -9.19 2.99
N SER A 39 0.86 -9.55 3.29
CA SER A 39 0.48 -9.91 4.66
C SER A 39 1.01 -11.30 4.99
N PRO A 40 1.89 -11.47 5.98
CA PRO A 40 2.39 -12.78 6.37
C PRO A 40 1.34 -13.57 7.15
N LEU A 41 1.38 -14.90 7.01
CA LEU A 41 0.42 -15.80 7.66
C LEU A 41 0.42 -15.62 9.19
N GLY A 42 -0.79 -15.44 9.74
CA GLY A 42 -1.02 -15.36 11.18
C GLY A 42 -0.71 -14.00 11.84
N ILE A 43 -0.42 -12.97 11.04
CA ILE A 43 -0.19 -11.61 11.53
C ILE A 43 -1.25 -10.68 10.93
N LEU A 44 -1.90 -9.88 11.77
CA LEU A 44 -2.77 -8.80 11.28
C LEU A 44 -1.91 -7.70 10.69
N TYR A 45 -1.98 -7.52 9.37
CA TYR A 45 -1.15 -6.55 8.65
C TYR A 45 -1.99 -5.76 7.66
N ASN A 46 -3.01 -5.07 8.19
CA ASN A 46 -4.01 -4.35 7.40
C ASN A 46 -3.57 -2.94 6.97
N ASP A 47 -2.43 -2.47 7.47
CA ASP A 47 -1.77 -1.20 7.13
C ASP A 47 -0.60 -1.44 6.15
N ASN A 48 -0.71 -2.45 5.28
CA ASN A 48 0.36 -2.95 4.41
C ASN A 48 0.62 -2.11 3.16
N VAL A 49 0.01 -0.93 3.06
CA VAL A 49 0.31 0.04 2.01
C VAL A 49 1.11 1.17 2.63
N THR A 50 2.31 1.38 2.11
CA THR A 50 3.26 2.38 2.59
C THR A 50 3.56 3.38 1.49
N ALA A 51 3.49 4.67 1.80
CA ALA A 51 3.95 5.74 0.92
C ALA A 51 5.33 6.23 1.37
N ILE A 52 6.25 6.38 0.43
CA ILE A 52 7.58 6.93 0.65
C ILE A 52 7.88 8.09 -0.30
N SER A 53 8.68 9.05 0.17
CA SER A 53 9.12 10.20 -0.63
C SER A 53 10.19 9.81 -1.66
N PRO A 54 10.52 10.70 -2.61
CA PRO A 54 11.63 10.51 -3.55
C PRO A 54 13.01 10.50 -2.86
N ALA A 55 13.07 10.89 -1.59
CA ALA A 55 14.25 10.78 -0.73
C ALA A 55 14.28 9.48 0.11
N GLY A 56 13.25 8.65 0.03
CA GLY A 56 13.16 7.36 0.75
C GLY A 56 12.62 7.50 2.16
N GLU A 57 11.96 8.63 2.46
CA GLU A 57 11.39 8.88 3.78
C GLU A 57 9.97 8.31 3.84
N LEU A 58 9.59 7.72 4.97
CA LEU A 58 8.21 7.31 5.21
C LEU A 58 7.31 8.55 5.27
N LEU A 59 6.32 8.62 4.38
CA LEU A 59 5.30 9.67 4.40
C LEU A 59 4.10 9.26 5.26
N TRP A 60 3.50 8.11 4.94
CA TRP A 60 2.35 7.58 5.65
C TRP A 60 2.14 6.09 5.38
N LYS A 61 1.26 5.49 6.17
CA LYS A 61 0.67 4.18 5.91
C LYS A 61 -0.83 4.30 5.71
N ALA A 62 -1.39 3.48 4.82
CA ALA A 62 -2.82 3.52 4.55
C ALA A 62 -3.62 3.21 5.82
N GLN A 63 -4.71 3.95 6.01
CA GLN A 63 -5.67 3.68 7.06
C GLN A 63 -6.24 2.27 6.90
N VAL A 64 -6.32 1.56 8.01
CA VAL A 64 -6.93 0.22 8.08
C VAL A 64 -8.44 0.34 7.83
N LEU A 65 -8.96 -0.40 6.86
CA LEU A 65 -10.39 -0.65 6.74
C LEU A 65 -10.79 -1.72 7.76
N PRO A 66 -11.55 -1.40 8.82
CA PRO A 66 -11.89 -2.38 9.85
C PRO A 66 -12.72 -3.52 9.26
N SER A 67 -12.42 -4.76 9.67
CA SER A 67 -13.31 -5.89 9.40
C SER A 67 -14.56 -5.79 10.29
N VAL A 68 -15.69 -6.31 9.83
CA VAL A 68 -16.98 -6.27 10.56
C VAL A 68 -16.87 -6.91 11.95
N SER A 69 -16.05 -7.97 12.09
CA SER A 69 -15.79 -8.65 13.35
C SER A 69 -14.52 -8.17 14.07
N GLY A 70 -13.77 -7.22 13.50
CA GLY A 70 -12.55 -6.64 14.07
C GLY A 70 -11.33 -7.57 14.18
N ALA A 71 -11.50 -8.89 14.09
CA ALA A 71 -10.47 -9.90 14.30
C ALA A 71 -10.02 -10.62 13.01
N VAL A 72 -10.43 -10.12 11.85
CA VAL A 72 -10.10 -10.74 10.55
C VAL A 72 -9.06 -9.90 9.83
N ASP A 73 -7.99 -10.57 9.39
CA ASP A 73 -6.98 -9.99 8.50
C ASP A 73 -7.65 -9.59 7.18
N ASN A 74 -7.36 -8.38 6.73
CA ASN A 74 -7.94 -7.77 5.55
C ASN A 74 -6.94 -6.79 4.89
N PRO A 75 -5.75 -7.29 4.50
CA PRO A 75 -4.73 -6.49 3.86
C PRO A 75 -5.18 -6.00 2.49
N TYR A 76 -4.63 -4.88 2.07
CA TYR A 76 -4.75 -4.44 0.69
C TYR A 76 -3.91 -5.35 -0.21
N MET A 77 -4.50 -5.81 -1.31
CA MET A 77 -3.87 -6.71 -2.27
C MET A 77 -3.25 -5.95 -3.44
N SER A 78 -3.77 -4.75 -3.72
CA SER A 78 -3.31 -3.91 -4.81
C SER A 78 -3.65 -2.45 -4.57
N VAL A 79 -2.87 -1.58 -5.22
CA VAL A 79 -3.14 -0.16 -5.39
C VAL A 79 -3.22 0.18 -6.87
N ARG A 80 -4.00 1.19 -7.23
CA ARG A 80 -4.04 1.75 -8.58
C ARG A 80 -4.36 3.22 -8.54
N GLU A 81 -3.85 3.94 -9.52
CA GLU A 81 -4.28 5.30 -9.81
C GLU A 81 -5.29 5.25 -10.97
N THR A 82 -6.36 6.02 -10.87
CA THR A 82 -7.35 6.20 -11.95
C THR A 82 -7.97 7.58 -11.83
N GLU A 83 -7.86 8.40 -12.88
CA GLU A 83 -8.48 9.73 -12.95
C GLU A 83 -8.09 10.67 -11.79
N GLY A 84 -6.82 10.61 -11.37
CA GLY A 84 -6.27 11.36 -10.24
C GLY A 84 -6.60 10.77 -8.87
N GLN A 85 -7.25 9.61 -8.81
CA GLN A 85 -7.71 8.99 -7.57
C GLN A 85 -6.88 7.75 -7.24
N LEU A 86 -6.36 7.70 -6.02
CA LEU A 86 -5.66 6.53 -5.50
C LEU A 86 -6.67 5.56 -4.89
N TRP A 87 -6.69 4.33 -5.42
CA TRP A 87 -7.55 3.25 -4.95
C TRP A 87 -6.74 2.08 -4.44
N ALA A 88 -7.09 1.54 -3.27
CA ALA A 88 -6.55 0.30 -2.73
C ALA A 88 -7.66 -0.74 -2.63
N SER A 89 -7.40 -1.98 -3.05
CA SER A 89 -8.39 -3.07 -3.03
C SER A 89 -7.93 -4.18 -2.10
N ASN A 90 -8.84 -4.77 -1.32
CA ASN A 90 -8.55 -5.91 -0.46
C ASN A 90 -9.17 -7.20 -0.97
N TRP A 91 -8.74 -8.33 -0.40
CA TRP A 91 -9.22 -9.66 -0.77
C TRP A 91 -10.70 -9.92 -0.43
N LEU A 92 -11.29 -9.13 0.47
CA LEU A 92 -12.68 -9.26 0.86
C LEU A 92 -13.64 -8.66 -0.18
N GLY A 93 -13.15 -7.92 -1.18
CA GLY A 93 -13.99 -7.30 -2.21
C GLY A 93 -14.35 -5.84 -1.93
N TRP A 94 -13.62 -5.17 -1.06
CA TRP A 94 -13.70 -3.71 -0.94
C TRP A 94 -12.59 -3.05 -1.74
N ALA A 95 -12.93 -1.97 -2.42
CA ALA A 95 -12.00 -0.95 -2.87
C ALA A 95 -12.20 0.31 -2.01
N VAL A 96 -11.11 0.93 -1.56
CA VAL A 96 -11.13 2.19 -0.83
C VAL A 96 -10.37 3.24 -1.61
N GLN A 97 -10.90 4.46 -1.65
CA GLN A 97 -10.15 5.60 -2.12
C GLN A 97 -9.30 6.12 -0.97
N LEU A 98 -7.99 6.22 -1.18
CA LEU A 98 -7.05 6.78 -0.23
C LEU A 98 -6.74 8.22 -0.59
N ASP A 99 -6.66 9.08 0.43
CA ASP A 99 -6.10 10.43 0.31
C ASP A 99 -4.58 10.32 0.11
N PRO A 100 -4.03 10.76 -1.04
CA PRO A 100 -2.59 10.71 -1.29
C PRO A 100 -1.73 11.48 -0.27
N ALA A 101 -2.31 12.45 0.45
CA ALA A 101 -1.56 13.28 1.39
C ALA A 101 -1.30 12.60 2.75
N ASN A 102 -2.17 11.68 3.17
CA ASN A 102 -2.14 11.12 4.53
C ASN A 102 -2.55 9.63 4.64
N GLY A 103 -2.96 9.00 3.54
CA GLY A 103 -3.39 7.60 3.53
C GLY A 103 -4.76 7.35 4.14
N HIS A 104 -5.54 8.38 4.48
CA HIS A 104 -6.90 8.19 5.01
C HIS A 104 -7.87 7.70 3.95
N ILE A 105 -8.86 6.91 4.37
CA ILE A 105 -9.94 6.45 3.51
C ILE A 105 -10.94 7.60 3.32
N LEU A 106 -11.08 8.05 2.07
CA LEU A 106 -12.07 9.05 1.68
C LEU A 106 -13.44 8.41 1.43
N GLN A 107 -13.45 7.25 0.79
CA GLN A 107 -14.66 6.47 0.53
C GLN A 107 -14.34 5.00 0.28
N LYS A 108 -15.38 4.16 0.28
CA LYS A 108 -15.28 2.72 -0.01
C LYS A 108 -16.39 2.26 -0.94
N VAL A 109 -16.08 1.30 -1.79
CA VAL A 109 -16.98 0.69 -2.77
C VAL A 109 -16.86 -0.82 -2.68
N TRP A 110 -17.99 -1.52 -2.71
CA TRP A 110 -18.03 -2.98 -2.80
C TRP A 110 -17.89 -3.42 -4.25
N THR A 111 -16.98 -4.35 -4.54
CA THR A 111 -16.54 -4.72 -5.90
C THR A 111 -16.72 -6.20 -6.25
N LYS A 112 -17.42 -6.97 -5.40
CA LYS A 112 -17.70 -8.40 -5.62
C LYS A 112 -19.18 -8.70 -5.82
#